data_AF-Q2UMR3-F1
#
_entry.id   AF-Q2UMR3-F1
#
_cell.length_a   1.000
_cell.length_b   1.000
_cell.length_c   1.000
_cell.angle_alpha   90.00
_cell.angle_beta   90.00
_cell.angle_gamma   90.00
#
_symmetry.space_group_name_H-M   'P 1'
#
loop_
_entity.id
_entity.type
_entity.pdbx_description
1 polymer ?
#
loop_
_entity_poly.entity_id
_entity_poly.type
_entity_poly.pdbx_seq_one_letter_code
_entity_poly.pdbx_strand_id
1 'polypeptide(L)'
;MESISPVFSSGTEQRYSPPWEDLSIIGIAGSSGSGKTSVAMEIVKSLNLPWVVILVMVTIYFCRLTLEFSTISTHNNEFDFDCPDAYDFDALVQTLKDLKQGKKADIPVYSFADHQRQPQTTTLYSPHVIILEGILALHDPRVLELLDVKIFVEADMDICLGRRSE
;
A
#
# COMPACT_ATOMS: atom_id res chain seq x y z
N MET A 1 26.31 45.29 -40.74
CA MET A 1 25.85 43.90 -40.60
C MET A 1 26.00 43.54 -39.13
N GLU A 2 24.95 43.71 -38.35
CA GLU A 2 24.93 43.21 -36.97
C GLU A 2 24.54 41.74 -36.99
N SER A 3 25.44 40.89 -36.52
CA SER A 3 25.24 39.46 -36.40
C SER A 3 24.30 39.21 -35.22
N ILE A 4 23.07 38.78 -35.50
CA ILE A 4 22.13 38.32 -34.49
C ILE A 4 22.57 36.92 -34.06
N SER A 5 22.92 36.76 -32.79
CA SER A 5 23.22 35.45 -32.21
C SER A 5 21.97 34.56 -32.20
N PRO A 6 22.09 33.24 -32.47
CA PRO A 6 20.94 32.34 -32.46
C PRO A 6 20.33 32.25 -31.05
N VAL A 7 19.00 32.37 -30.98
CA VAL A 7 18.23 32.10 -29.76
C VAL A 7 18.01 30.60 -29.68
N PHE A 8 18.67 29.95 -28.73
CA PHE A 8 18.38 28.56 -28.40
C PHE A 8 17.14 28.53 -27.53
N SER A 9 16.11 27.77 -27.91
CA SER A 9 15.04 27.41 -26.97
C SER A 9 15.70 26.71 -25.80
N SER A 10 15.54 27.22 -24.58
CA SER A 10 15.92 26.50 -23.38
C SER A 10 15.19 25.15 -23.42
N GLY A 11 15.88 24.09 -23.84
CA GLY A 11 15.38 22.74 -23.69
C GLY A 11 15.03 22.60 -22.22
N THR A 12 13.78 22.24 -21.93
CA THR A 12 13.40 21.83 -20.58
C THR A 12 14.45 20.85 -20.11
N GLU A 13 15.30 21.28 -19.17
CA GLU A 13 16.26 20.39 -18.53
C GLU A 13 15.42 19.25 -17.96
N GLN A 14 15.44 18.08 -18.59
CA GLN A 14 14.98 16.88 -17.92
C GLN A 14 16.02 16.57 -16.85
N ARG A 15 15.88 17.23 -15.71
CA ARG A 15 16.59 16.87 -14.50
C ARG A 15 16.16 15.47 -14.12
N TYR A 16 17.15 14.61 -13.89
CA TYR A 16 16.92 13.35 -13.19
C TYR A 16 16.36 13.69 -11.80
N SER A 17 15.06 13.46 -11.61
CA SER A 17 14.47 13.40 -10.28
C SER A 17 14.50 11.95 -9.83
N PRO A 18 15.23 11.63 -8.75
CA PRO A 18 15.27 10.27 -8.29
C PRO A 18 13.88 9.80 -7.85
N PRO A 19 13.60 8.47 -7.92
CA PRO A 19 12.27 7.93 -7.59
C PRO A 19 11.72 8.35 -6.23
N TRP A 20 12.63 8.55 -5.28
CA TRP A 20 12.32 8.90 -3.90
C TRP A 20 12.08 10.40 -3.66
N GLU A 21 12.30 11.27 -4.65
CA GLU A 21 12.06 12.72 -4.53
C GLU A 21 10.57 13.07 -4.67
N ASP A 22 9.78 12.23 -5.36
CA ASP A 22 8.37 12.47 -5.65
C ASP A 22 7.53 11.19 -5.55
N LEU A 23 7.54 10.56 -4.38
CA LEU A 23 6.73 9.37 -4.10
C LEU A 23 5.24 9.74 -4.02
N SER A 24 4.43 9.15 -4.91
CA SER A 24 2.97 9.19 -4.86
C SER A 24 2.37 7.93 -4.22
N ILE A 25 1.38 8.09 -3.35
CA ILE A 25 0.70 6.99 -2.66
C ILE A 25 -0.79 6.96 -3.01
N ILE A 26 -1.23 5.84 -3.57
CA ILE A 26 -2.61 5.57 -3.95
C ILE A 26 -3.21 4.55 -2.99
N GLY A 27 -4.24 4.91 -2.23
CA GLY A 27 -4.98 3.99 -1.38
C GLY A 27 -6.17 3.37 -2.11
N ILE A 28 -6.31 2.05 -2.05
CA ILE A 28 -7.42 1.29 -2.64
C ILE A 28 -8.07 0.45 -1.54
N ALA A 29 -9.32 0.79 -1.19
CA ALA A 29 -10.14 0.05 -0.23
C ALA A 29 -11.43 -0.50 -0.86
N GLY A 30 -12.14 -1.34 -0.11
CA GLY A 30 -13.33 -2.07 -0.58
C GLY A 30 -13.44 -3.46 0.04
N SER A 31 -14.61 -4.08 -0.05
CA SER A 31 -14.87 -5.41 0.52
C SER A 31 -13.99 -6.50 -0.11
N SER A 32 -13.69 -7.58 0.63
CA SER A 32 -12.97 -8.72 0.04
C SER A 32 -13.80 -9.32 -1.12
N GLY A 33 -13.16 -9.58 -2.26
CA GLY A 33 -13.83 -9.99 -3.51
C GLY A 33 -14.35 -8.84 -4.39
N SER A 34 -14.24 -7.57 -3.97
CA SER A 34 -14.73 -6.44 -4.78
C SER A 34 -13.90 -6.15 -6.04
N GLY A 35 -12.66 -6.64 -6.11
CA GLY A 35 -11.77 -6.46 -7.26
C GLY A 35 -10.65 -5.43 -7.05
N LYS A 36 -10.38 -5.00 -5.80
CA LYS A 36 -9.30 -4.07 -5.46
C LYS A 36 -7.96 -4.43 -6.11
N THR A 37 -7.52 -5.68 -5.98
CA THR A 37 -6.25 -6.16 -6.55
C THR A 37 -6.26 -6.08 -8.08
N SER A 38 -7.39 -6.33 -8.73
CA SER A 38 -7.54 -6.16 -10.18
C SER A 38 -7.40 -4.70 -10.60
N VAL A 39 -8.02 -3.79 -9.86
CA VAL A 39 -7.90 -2.33 -10.07
C VAL A 39 -6.44 -1.89 -9.85
N ALA A 40 -5.79 -2.35 -8.78
CA ALA A 40 -4.39 -2.07 -8.50
C ALA A 40 -3.48 -2.49 -9.66
N MET A 41 -3.67 -3.72 -10.17
CA MET A 41 -2.89 -4.24 -11.30
C MET A 41 -3.13 -3.45 -12.59
N GLU A 42 -4.36 -3.00 -12.84
CA GLU A 42 -4.68 -2.19 -14.01
C GLU A 42 -4.08 -0.79 -13.93
N ILE A 43 -4.02 -0.20 -12.73
CA ILE A 43 -3.30 1.05 -12.47
C ILE A 43 -1.81 0.88 -12.77
N VAL A 44 -1.17 -0.19 -12.28
CA VAL A 44 0.25 -0.47 -12.56
C VAL A 44 0.51 -0.53 -14.06
N LYS A 45 -0.32 -1.26 -14.82
CA LYS A 45 -0.20 -1.36 -16.28
C LYS A 45 -0.40 -0.01 -16.97
N SER A 46 -1.38 0.76 -16.52
CA SER A 46 -1.75 2.04 -17.14
C SER A 46 -0.72 3.15 -16.89
N LEU A 47 -0.11 3.17 -15.70
CA LEU A 47 0.92 4.15 -15.35
C LEU A 47 2.17 3.98 -16.20
N ASN A 48 2.50 2.74 -16.60
CA ASN A 48 3.69 2.42 -17.40
C ASN A 48 4.98 3.07 -16.84
N LEU A 49 5.06 3.21 -15.51
CA LEU A 49 6.19 3.80 -14.81
C LEU A 49 7.18 2.71 -14.39
N PRO A 50 8.49 3.00 -14.38
CA PRO A 50 9.44 2.14 -13.71
C PRO A 50 9.11 2.12 -12.21
N TRP A 51 9.20 0.93 -11.60
CA TRP A 51 9.16 0.75 -10.14
C TRP A 51 7.89 1.26 -9.44
N VAL A 52 6.79 0.56 -9.67
CA VAL A 52 5.55 0.67 -8.87
C VAL A 52 5.48 -0.50 -7.89
N VAL A 53 5.09 -0.23 -6.65
CA VAL A 53 5.00 -1.24 -5.59
C VAL A 53 3.57 -1.32 -5.07
N ILE A 54 3.02 -2.53 -4.98
CA ILE A 54 1.73 -2.79 -4.34
C ILE A 54 2.00 -3.31 -2.93
N LEU A 55 1.49 -2.60 -1.92
CA LEU A 55 1.50 -3.02 -0.51
C LEU A 55 0.10 -3.51 -0.14
N VAL A 56 -0.04 -4.82 0.06
CA VAL A 56 -1.29 -5.44 0.49
C VAL A 56 -1.33 -5.48 2.02
N MET A 57 -2.24 -4.73 2.65
CA MET A 57 -2.28 -4.56 4.10
C MET A 57 -2.46 -5.88 4.87
N VAL A 58 -3.32 -6.77 4.38
CA VAL A 58 -3.64 -8.04 5.07
C VAL A 58 -2.42 -8.96 5.19
N THR A 59 -1.47 -8.85 4.27
CA THR A 59 -0.27 -9.71 4.23
C THR A 59 0.89 -9.15 5.04
N ILE A 60 0.85 -7.87 5.41
CA ILE A 60 2.03 -7.14 5.89
C ILE A 60 1.79 -6.63 7.31
N TYR A 61 0.65 -5.99 7.56
CA TYR A 61 0.42 -5.25 8.82
C TYR A 61 -0.56 -5.94 9.75
N PHE A 62 -0.88 -7.22 9.53
CA PHE A 62 -1.62 -7.98 10.52
C PHE A 62 -0.83 -8.02 11.83
N CYS A 63 -1.45 -7.50 12.88
CA CYS A 63 -0.82 -7.36 14.18
C CYS A 63 -0.74 -8.73 14.83
N ARG A 64 0.42 -9.07 15.40
CA ARG A 64 0.50 -10.11 16.40
C ARG A 64 -0.38 -9.62 17.55
N LEU A 65 -1.62 -10.11 17.62
CA LEU A 65 -2.43 -9.92 18.80
C LEU A 65 -1.56 -10.32 19.99
N THR A 66 -1.34 -9.36 20.88
CA THR A 66 -0.64 -9.55 22.13
C THR A 66 -1.17 -10.83 22.78
N LEU A 67 -0.31 -11.57 23.48
CA LEU A 67 -0.63 -12.88 24.06
C LEU A 67 -1.98 -12.92 24.81
N GLU A 68 -2.44 -11.77 25.32
CA GLU A 68 -3.74 -11.58 25.97
C GLU A 68 -4.98 -11.80 25.09
N PHE A 69 -4.94 -11.52 23.79
CA PHE A 69 -6.06 -11.85 22.89
C PHE A 69 -5.98 -13.30 22.41
N SER A 70 -4.75 -13.82 22.25
CA SER A 70 -4.52 -15.20 21.84
C SER A 70 -5.07 -16.21 22.85
N THR A 71 -5.09 -15.89 24.15
CA THR A 71 -5.69 -16.76 25.17
C THR A 71 -7.23 -16.72 25.19
N ILE A 72 -7.86 -15.69 24.62
CA ILE A 72 -9.33 -15.59 24.54
C ILE A 72 -9.85 -16.16 23.22
N SER A 73 -9.13 -16.00 22.11
CA SER A 73 -9.55 -16.47 20.78
C SER A 73 -9.12 -17.91 20.45
N THR A 74 -8.15 -18.50 21.17
CA THR A 74 -7.75 -19.91 20.97
C THR A 74 -8.81 -20.92 21.38
N HIS A 75 -9.81 -20.53 22.18
CA HIS A 75 -10.91 -21.43 22.53
C HIS A 75 -11.95 -21.58 21.41
N ASN A 76 -12.06 -20.63 20.47
CA ASN A 76 -13.11 -20.61 19.43
C ASN A 76 -12.64 -20.41 17.98
N ASN A 77 -11.36 -20.20 17.70
CA ASN A 77 -10.81 -20.12 16.34
C ASN A 77 -11.44 -19.00 15.45
N GLU A 78 -12.10 -18.00 16.06
CA GLU A 78 -12.70 -16.86 15.40
C GLU A 78 -11.77 -15.65 15.51
N PHE A 79 -10.87 -15.48 14.54
CA PHE A 79 -10.13 -14.23 14.37
C PHE A 79 -10.90 -13.33 13.40
N ASP A 80 -11.33 -12.17 13.90
CA ASP A 80 -11.97 -11.15 13.08
C ASP A 80 -10.91 -10.30 12.36
N PHE A 81 -10.69 -10.59 11.08
CA PHE A 81 -9.77 -9.86 10.21
C PHE A 81 -10.31 -8.50 9.75
N ASP A 82 -11.59 -8.20 9.99
CA ASP A 82 -12.24 -6.94 9.62
C ASP A 82 -12.16 -5.90 10.76
N CYS A 83 -11.69 -6.29 11.95
CA CYS A 83 -11.46 -5.39 13.06
C CYS A 83 -10.22 -4.50 12.82
N PRO A 84 -10.32 -3.16 12.95
CA PRO A 84 -9.15 -2.27 12.85
C PRO A 84 -8.02 -2.62 13.83
N ASP A 85 -8.35 -3.11 15.02
CA ASP A 85 -7.36 -3.49 16.04
C ASP A 85 -6.53 -4.73 15.62
N ALA A 86 -6.96 -5.45 14.58
CA ALA A 86 -6.17 -6.53 13.98
C ALA A 86 -4.98 -6.01 13.16
N TYR A 87 -4.84 -4.70 12.94
CA TYR A 87 -3.79 -4.11 12.11
C TYR A 87 -2.88 -3.16 12.90
N ASP A 88 -1.58 -3.27 12.60
CA ASP A 88 -0.52 -2.40 13.12
C ASP A 88 -0.45 -1.10 12.31
N PHE A 89 -1.44 -0.22 12.49
CA PHE A 89 -1.50 1.07 11.80
C PHE A 89 -0.32 1.98 12.15
N ASP A 90 0.24 1.86 13.35
CA ASP A 90 1.41 2.64 13.76
C ASP A 90 2.63 2.28 12.92
N ALA A 91 2.92 0.98 12.73
CA ALA A 91 3.99 0.54 11.85
C ALA A 91 3.73 0.91 10.38
N LEU A 92 2.48 0.84 9.91
CA LEU A 92 2.11 1.26 8.56
C LEU A 92 2.38 2.76 8.36
N VAL A 93 1.87 3.60 9.26
CA VAL A 93 2.06 5.06 9.19
C VAL A 93 3.55 5.42 9.20
N GLN A 94 4.33 4.77 10.07
CA GLN A 94 5.77 5.00 10.12
C GLN A 94 6.46 4.59 8.81
N THR A 95 6.10 3.43 8.26
CA THR A 95 6.63 2.94 6.98
C THR A 95 6.35 3.94 5.86
N LEU A 96 5.10 4.38 5.71
CA LEU A 96 4.71 5.32 4.65
C LEU A 96 5.43 6.67 4.80
N LYS A 97 5.60 7.16 6.04
CA LYS A 97 6.36 8.38 6.33
C LYS A 97 7.83 8.26 5.97
N ASP A 98 8.46 7.14 6.30
CA ASP A 98 9.87 6.91 5.97
C ASP A 98 10.06 6.83 4.45
N LEU A 99 9.16 6.15 3.74
CA LEU A 99 9.20 6.07 2.27
C LEU A 99 8.96 7.44 1.62
N LYS A 100 8.03 8.27 2.11
CA LYS A 100 7.84 9.67 1.60
C LYS A 100 9.05 10.56 1.85
N GLN A 101 9.88 10.25 2.84
CA GLN A 101 11.15 10.96 3.10
C GLN A 101 12.32 10.39 2.30
N GLY A 102 12.08 9.42 1.41
CA GLY A 102 13.10 8.73 0.63
C GLY A 102 13.99 7.78 1.44
N LYS A 103 13.59 7.44 2.68
CA LYS A 103 14.27 6.44 3.49
C LYS A 103 13.84 5.04 3.06
N LYS A 104 14.70 4.05 3.33
CA LYS A 104 14.29 2.64 3.25
C LYS A 104 13.39 2.29 4.44
N ALA A 105 12.49 1.34 4.22
CA ALA A 105 11.66 0.75 5.28
C ALA A 105 11.73 -0.77 5.22
N ASP A 106 11.68 -1.42 6.38
CA ASP A 106 11.64 -2.87 6.47
C ASP A 106 10.19 -3.33 6.61
N ILE A 107 9.68 -3.93 5.54
CA ILE A 107 8.30 -4.38 5.44
C ILE A 107 8.16 -5.72 6.15
N PRO A 108 7.31 -5.83 7.18
CA PRO A 108 7.08 -7.10 7.86
C PRO A 108 6.44 -8.14 6.93
N VAL A 109 6.74 -9.41 7.17
CA VAL A 109 6.12 -10.55 6.46
C VAL A 109 5.21 -11.29 7.43
N TYR A 110 3.94 -11.49 7.07
CA TYR A 110 3.00 -12.29 7.87
C TYR A 110 2.82 -13.68 7.27
N SER A 111 2.87 -14.71 8.13
CA SER A 111 2.54 -16.09 7.74
C SER A 111 1.13 -16.43 8.18
N PHE A 112 0.23 -16.64 7.21
CA PHE A 112 -1.12 -17.13 7.47
C PHE A 112 -1.15 -18.58 7.96
N ALA A 113 -0.12 -19.38 7.63
CA ALA A 113 -0.02 -20.75 8.11
C ALA A 113 0.32 -20.80 9.62
N ASP A 114 1.18 -19.89 10.07
CA ASP A 114 1.64 -19.83 11.46
C ASP A 114 0.86 -18.81 12.30
N HIS A 115 -0.08 -18.09 11.67
CA HIS A 115 -0.83 -16.97 12.25
C HIS A 115 0.05 -15.93 12.97
N GLN A 116 1.27 -15.68 12.48
CA GLN A 116 2.22 -14.78 13.13
C GLN A 116 3.13 -14.04 12.14
N ARG A 117 3.61 -12.86 12.57
CA ARG A 117 4.65 -12.11 11.87
C ARG A 117 5.97 -12.88 11.95
N GLN A 118 6.63 -13.01 10.80
CA GLN A 118 7.89 -13.69 10.65
C GLN A 118 9.05 -12.78 11.07
N PRO A 119 10.17 -13.34 11.56
CA PRO A 119 11.36 -12.55 11.90
C PRO A 119 12.03 -11.93 10.66
N GLN A 120 11.80 -12.49 9.48
CA GLN A 120 12.28 -11.93 8.23
C GLN A 120 11.43 -10.73 7.80
N THR A 121 12.10 -9.69 7.31
CA THR A 121 11.48 -8.52 6.68
C THR A 121 11.92 -8.40 5.23
N THR A 122 11.13 -7.70 4.43
CA THR A 122 11.48 -7.31 3.07
C THR A 122 11.88 -5.84 3.08
N THR A 123 13.14 -5.52 2.79
CA THR A 123 13.57 -4.13 2.68
C THR A 123 13.00 -3.50 1.42
N LEU A 124 12.29 -2.39 1.59
CA LEU A 124 11.73 -1.57 0.52
C LEU A 124 12.44 -0.21 0.48
N TYR A 125 12.93 0.15 -0.70
CA TYR A 125 13.38 1.51 -0.98
C TYR A 125 12.22 2.32 -1.56
N SER A 126 12.24 3.63 -1.34
CA SER A 126 11.17 4.54 -1.79
C SER A 126 10.98 4.46 -3.32
N PRO A 127 9.83 3.96 -3.79
CA PRO A 127 9.52 3.83 -5.22
C PRO A 127 8.89 5.13 -5.77
N HIS A 128 8.60 5.18 -7.06
CA HIS A 128 7.84 6.29 -7.64
C HIS A 128 6.36 6.29 -7.18
N VAL A 129 5.76 5.11 -7.13
CA VAL A 129 4.36 4.93 -6.76
C VAL A 129 4.20 3.76 -5.80
N ILE A 130 3.49 4.00 -4.70
CA ILE A 130 2.96 2.95 -3.81
C ILE A 130 1.46 2.85 -4.02
N ILE A 131 0.98 1.63 -4.24
CA ILE A 131 -0.44 1.31 -4.17
C ILE A 131 -0.68 0.58 -2.84
N LEU A 132 -1.34 1.24 -1.89
CA LEU A 132 -1.74 0.65 -0.63
C LEU A 132 -3.13 0.02 -0.79
N GLU A 133 -3.20 -1.31 -0.80
CA GLU A 133 -4.43 -2.07 -1.01
C GLU A 133 -4.86 -2.80 0.26
N GLY A 134 -6.14 -2.71 0.61
CA GLY A 134 -6.70 -3.45 1.73
C GLY A 134 -8.11 -3.03 2.11
N ILE A 135 -8.84 -3.90 2.78
CA ILE A 135 -10.23 -3.63 3.24
C ILE A 135 -10.32 -2.38 4.13
N LEU A 136 -9.26 -2.07 4.89
CA LEU A 136 -9.15 -0.94 5.80
C LEU A 136 -8.11 0.10 5.35
N ALA A 137 -7.70 0.11 4.08
CA ALA A 137 -6.69 1.06 3.57
C ALA A 137 -7.11 2.53 3.66
N LEU A 138 -8.42 2.79 3.78
CA LEU A 138 -9.00 4.12 3.94
C LEU A 138 -9.61 4.33 5.34
N HIS A 139 -9.21 3.54 6.34
CA HIS A 139 -9.78 3.59 7.70
C HIS A 139 -9.09 4.61 8.61
N ASP A 140 -7.76 4.53 8.78
CA ASP A 140 -7.01 5.37 9.73
C ASP A 140 -6.78 6.79 9.14
N PRO A 141 -7.19 7.87 9.85
CA PRO A 141 -7.00 9.24 9.39
C PRO A 141 -5.56 9.62 9.07
N ARG A 142 -4.58 9.09 9.83
CA ARG A 142 -3.15 9.37 9.65
C ARG A 142 -2.64 8.74 8.36
N VAL A 143 -3.20 7.59 7.96
CA VAL A 143 -2.93 7.00 6.64
C VAL A 143 -3.56 7.88 5.56
N LEU A 144 -4.83 8.28 5.72
CA LEU A 144 -5.54 9.13 4.75
C LEU A 144 -4.81 10.45 4.43
N GLU A 145 -4.16 11.06 5.42
CA GLU A 145 -3.33 12.27 5.26
C GLU A 145 -2.09 12.04 4.39
N LEU A 146 -1.56 10.82 4.35
CA LEU A 146 -0.37 10.46 3.57
C LEU A 146 -0.72 10.08 2.12
N LEU A 147 -1.97 9.71 1.85
CA LEU A 147 -2.46 9.28 0.54
C LEU A 147 -2.74 10.48 -0.37
N ASP A 148 -2.14 10.44 -1.56
CA ASP A 148 -2.34 11.44 -2.60
C ASP A 148 -3.61 11.14 -3.42
N VAL A 149 -3.96 9.85 -3.59
CA VAL A 149 -5.19 9.39 -4.24
C VAL A 149 -5.91 8.36 -3.37
N LYS A 150 -7.24 8.42 -3.34
CA LYS A 150 -8.10 7.52 -2.55
C LYS A 150 -9.16 6.91 -3.45
N ILE A 151 -9.17 5.58 -3.56
CA ILE A 151 -10.07 4.81 -4.42
C ILE A 151 -10.85 3.83 -3.54
N PHE A 152 -12.17 3.85 -3.64
CA PHE A 152 -13.03 2.83 -3.02
C PHE A 152 -13.67 1.99 -4.12
N VAL A 153 -13.45 0.67 -4.05
CA VAL A 153 -13.97 -0.30 -5.02
C VAL A 153 -15.17 -1.00 -4.41
N GLU A 154 -16.34 -0.66 -4.94
CA GLU A 154 -17.63 -1.21 -4.55
C GLU A 154 -18.12 -2.25 -5.57
N ALA A 155 -18.68 -3.34 -5.06
CA ALA A 155 -19.37 -4.36 -5.83
C ALA A 155 -20.43 -5.01 -4.94
N ASP A 156 -21.50 -5.54 -5.55
CA ASP A 156 -22.56 -6.23 -4.79
C ASP A 156 -21.99 -7.38 -3.96
N MET A 157 -22.55 -7.55 -2.75
CA MET A 157 -22.06 -8.55 -1.80
C MET A 157 -22.17 -9.97 -2.35
N ASP A 158 -23.24 -10.28 -3.09
CA ASP A 158 -23.43 -11.57 -3.74
C ASP A 158 -22.35 -11.86 -4.79
N ILE A 159 -21.90 -10.83 -5.53
CA ILE A 159 -20.80 -10.93 -6.49
C ILE A 159 -19.48 -11.17 -5.74
N CYS A 160 -19.26 -10.43 -4.66
CA CYS A 160 -18.06 -10.58 -3.82
C CYS A 160 -17.97 -12.00 -3.22
N LEU A 161 -19.09 -12.55 -2.76
CA LEU A 161 -19.19 -13.91 -2.20
C LEU A 161 -19.02 -14.98 -3.28
N GLY A 162 -19.64 -14.80 -4.45
CA GLY A 162 -19.50 -15.71 -5.59
C GLY A 162 -18.03 -15.91 -5.98
N ARG A 163 -17.25 -14.84 -6.01
CA ARG A 163 -15.79 -14.88 -6.32
C ARG A 163 -14.92 -15.56 -5.25
N ARG A 164 -15.44 -15.77 -4.03
CA ARG A 164 -14.73 -16.50 -2.96
C ARG A 164 -15.05 -17.99 -2.95
N SER A 165 -16.10 -18.39 -3.66
CA SER A 165 -16.65 -19.75 -3.64
C SER A 165 -16.09 -20.63 -4.76
N GLU A 166 -15.18 -20.09 -5.58
CA GLU A 166 -14.48 -20.75 -6.69
C GLU A 166 -13.05 -21.16 -6.31
#